data_AF-A0A558CI55-F1
#
_entry.id   AF-A0A558CI55-F1
#
_cell.length_a   1.000
_cell.length_b   1.000
_cell.length_c   1.000
_cell.angle_alpha   90.00
_cell.angle_beta   90.00
_cell.angle_gamma   90.00
#
_symmetry.space_group_name_H-M   'P 1'
#
loop_
_entity.id
_entity.type
_entity.pdbx_description
1 polymer ?
#
loop_
_entity_poly.entity_id
_entity_poly.type
_entity_poly.pdbx_seq_one_letter_code
_entity_poly.pdbx_strand_id
1 'polypeptide(L)'
;MSKLESLATAFFDHMRSHPLPEPCTVALQAMRPEVEVQIDPGPTVTHLAGLLAWAATLERIEARWGHTRYGDLHISIQGHASSGVRLRVYGGIPFDDCHGLVPLDGEGYQGVTLDELRTLRDLLQDGEAR
;
A
#
# COMPACT_ATOMS: atom_id res chain seq x y z
N MET A 1 -27.48 11.33 0.85
CA MET A 1 -26.09 11.13 0.44
C MET A 1 -25.94 9.69 -0.01
N SER A 2 -25.49 9.46 -1.24
CA SER A 2 -25.21 8.12 -1.78
C SER A 2 -23.99 7.50 -1.09
N LYS A 3 -23.80 6.19 -1.23
CA LYS A 3 -22.58 5.51 -0.73
C LYS A 3 -21.32 6.08 -1.37
N LEU A 4 -21.39 6.40 -2.67
CA LEU A 4 -20.28 6.98 -3.42
C LEU A 4 -19.90 8.36 -2.87
N GLU A 5 -20.89 9.23 -2.65
CA GLU A 5 -20.69 10.55 -2.05
C GLU A 5 -20.08 10.42 -0.65
N SER A 6 -20.55 9.47 0.15
CA SER A 6 -20.03 9.24 1.50
C SER A 6 -18.56 8.81 1.50
N LEU A 7 -18.19 7.90 0.59
CA LEU A 7 -16.80 7.47 0.41
C LEU A 7 -15.91 8.60 -0.10
N ALA A 8 -16.39 9.38 -1.07
CA ALA A 8 -15.65 10.53 -1.59
C ALA A 8 -15.39 11.58 -0.50
N THR A 9 -16.43 11.95 0.27
CA THR A 9 -16.28 12.86 1.41
C THR A 9 -15.26 12.31 2.41
N ALA A 10 -15.43 11.07 2.86
CA ALA A 10 -14.49 10.48 3.82
C ALA A 10 -13.04 10.42 3.31
N PHE A 11 -12.85 10.14 2.01
CA PHE A 11 -11.53 10.17 1.38
C PHE A 11 -10.93 11.57 1.37
N PHE A 12 -11.66 12.59 0.91
CA PHE A 12 -11.16 13.97 0.89
C PHE A 12 -10.93 14.51 2.31
N ASP A 13 -11.76 14.14 3.27
CA ASP A 13 -11.57 14.45 4.68
C ASP A 13 -10.26 13.85 5.20
N HIS A 14 -10.00 12.58 4.88
CA HIS A 14 -8.75 11.91 5.22
C HIS A 14 -7.53 12.61 4.60
N MET A 15 -7.58 12.93 3.30
CA MET A 15 -6.51 13.64 2.59
C MET A 15 -6.24 15.04 3.15
N ARG A 16 -7.28 15.74 3.63
CA ARG A 16 -7.11 17.05 4.28
C ARG A 16 -6.43 16.95 5.65
N SER A 17 -6.67 15.87 6.38
CA SER A 17 -6.01 15.60 7.67
C SER A 17 -4.59 15.04 7.50
N HIS A 18 -4.34 14.35 6.39
CA HIS A 18 -3.07 13.70 6.10
C HIS A 18 -2.65 14.03 4.65
N PRO A 19 -1.78 15.02 4.43
CA PRO A 19 -1.23 15.27 3.09
C PRO A 19 -0.32 14.10 2.71
N LEU A 20 -0.85 13.21 1.88
CA LEU A 20 -0.22 11.95 1.51
C LEU A 20 0.47 12.02 0.14
N PRO A 21 1.41 11.12 -0.16
CA PRO A 21 2.17 11.15 -1.41
C PRO A 21 1.28 11.06 -2.66
N GLU A 22 1.57 11.94 -3.62
CA GLU A 22 1.07 11.92 -4.99
C GLU A 22 2.25 11.62 -5.95
N PRO A 23 2.01 11.01 -7.12
CA PRO A 23 0.70 10.67 -7.67
C PRO A 23 0.16 9.30 -7.18
N CYS A 24 -1.17 9.19 -7.12
CA CYS A 24 -1.86 7.95 -6.83
C CYS A 24 -3.20 7.89 -7.60
N THR A 25 -3.64 6.68 -7.92
CA THR A 25 -4.96 6.42 -8.50
C THR A 25 -5.93 6.00 -7.41
N VAL A 26 -7.11 6.61 -7.39
CA VAL A 26 -8.15 6.36 -6.38
C VAL A 26 -9.39 5.77 -7.01
N ALA A 27 -9.88 4.65 -6.47
CA ALA A 27 -11.13 4.03 -6.87
C ALA A 27 -12.08 3.91 -5.66
N LEU A 28 -13.34 4.31 -5.85
CA LEU A 28 -14.37 4.27 -4.81
C LEU A 28 -15.29 3.07 -5.04
N GLN A 29 -15.21 2.06 -4.19
CA GLN A 29 -15.96 0.82 -4.35
C GLN A 29 -17.28 0.89 -3.57
N ALA A 30 -18.36 1.40 -4.18
CA ALA A 30 -19.64 1.56 -3.47
C ALA A 30 -20.29 0.21 -3.03
N MET A 31 -19.99 -0.88 -3.74
CA MET A 31 -20.51 -2.23 -3.43
C MET A 31 -19.73 -2.95 -2.32
N ARG A 32 -18.47 -2.55 -2.11
CA ARG A 32 -17.60 -3.01 -1.03
C ARG A 32 -17.07 -1.74 -0.38
N PRO A 33 -17.73 -1.16 0.65
CA PRO A 33 -17.54 0.22 1.08
C PRO A 33 -16.10 0.51 1.53
N GLU A 34 -15.24 0.74 0.53
CA GLU A 34 -13.79 0.72 0.58
C GLU A 34 -13.31 1.73 -0.46
N VAL A 35 -12.26 2.46 -0.08
CA VAL A 35 -11.49 3.29 -0.98
C VAL A 35 -10.21 2.57 -1.32
N GLU A 36 -10.00 2.30 -2.60
CA GLU A 36 -8.79 1.71 -3.12
C GLU A 36 -7.86 2.83 -3.59
N VAL A 37 -6.62 2.80 -3.10
CA VAL A 37 -5.56 3.74 -3.47
C VAL A 37 -4.40 2.94 -4.05
N GLN A 38 -4.11 3.15 -5.32
CA GLN A 38 -2.92 2.60 -5.96
C GLN A 38 -1.85 3.68 -5.98
N ILE A 39 -0.70 3.41 -5.38
CA ILE A 39 0.45 4.30 -5.50
C ILE A 39 1.02 4.15 -6.91
N ASP A 40 1.32 5.26 -7.56
CA ASP A 40 1.86 5.22 -8.91
C ASP A 40 3.24 4.54 -8.93
N PRO A 41 3.59 3.87 -10.04
CA PRO A 41 4.92 3.28 -10.19
C PRO A 41 6.02 4.33 -10.05
N GLY A 42 7.13 3.92 -9.45
CA GLY A 42 8.30 4.78 -9.25
C GLY A 42 9.48 3.96 -8.73
N PRO A 43 10.59 4.63 -8.35
CA PRO A 43 11.73 3.94 -7.74
C PRO A 43 11.31 3.11 -6.52
N THR A 44 11.83 1.89 -6.43
CA THR A 44 11.42 0.85 -5.47
C THR A 44 11.35 1.35 -4.02
N VAL A 45 12.42 1.99 -3.53
CA VAL A 45 12.48 2.54 -2.16
C VAL A 45 11.43 3.63 -1.94
N THR A 46 11.29 4.56 -2.88
CA THR A 46 10.29 5.65 -2.81
C THR A 46 8.87 5.09 -2.84
N HIS A 47 8.62 4.07 -3.66
CA HIS A 47 7.32 3.42 -3.76
C HIS A 47 6.93 2.73 -2.44
N LEU A 48 7.84 1.99 -1.82
CA LEU A 48 7.65 1.40 -0.48
C LEU A 48 7.44 2.46 0.60
N ALA A 49 8.21 3.55 0.55
CA ALA A 49 8.04 4.67 1.47
C ALA A 49 6.64 5.31 1.33
N GLY A 50 6.12 5.42 0.10
CA GLY A 50 4.77 5.89 -0.17
C GLY A 50 3.70 5.00 0.47
N LEU A 51 3.80 3.67 0.27
CA LEU A 51 2.90 2.70 0.91
C LEU A 51 2.93 2.79 2.44
N LEU A 52 4.12 2.91 3.03
CA LEU A 52 4.30 3.04 4.47
C LEU A 52 3.77 4.36 5.03
N ALA A 53 3.89 5.46 4.28
CA ALA A 53 3.33 6.75 4.66
C ALA A 53 1.81 6.71 4.74
N TRP A 54 1.16 6.05 3.77
CA TRP A 54 -0.28 5.76 3.83
C TRP A 54 -0.63 4.84 5.00
N ALA A 55 0.12 3.77 5.23
CA ALA A 55 -0.16 2.87 6.35
C ALA A 55 -0.15 3.59 7.70
N ALA A 56 0.75 4.58 7.88
CA ALA A 56 0.88 5.33 9.12
C ALA A 56 -0.35 6.19 9.48
N THR A 57 -1.29 6.41 8.55
CA THR A 57 -2.53 7.19 8.78
C THR A 57 -3.74 6.31 9.08
N LEU A 58 -3.57 4.99 9.05
CA LEU A 58 -4.63 4.01 9.19
C LEU A 58 -4.66 3.37 10.57
N GLU A 59 -5.82 2.85 10.93
CA GLU A 59 -6.05 2.03 12.11
C GLU A 59 -6.42 0.59 11.71
N ARG A 60 -6.19 -0.37 12.61
CA ARG A 60 -6.53 -1.80 12.39
C ARG A 60 -5.94 -2.36 11.10
N ILE A 61 -4.62 -2.22 11.00
CA ILE A 61 -3.89 -2.45 9.75
C ILE A 61 -3.64 -3.94 9.54
N GLU A 62 -3.89 -4.39 8.32
CA GLU A 62 -3.50 -5.70 7.80
C GLU A 62 -2.66 -5.47 6.54
N ALA A 63 -1.47 -6.03 6.47
CA ALA A 63 -0.62 -5.96 5.29
C ALA A 63 -0.35 -7.35 4.73
N ARG A 64 -0.21 -7.42 3.41
CA ARG A 64 0.16 -8.63 2.67
C ARG A 64 1.07 -8.27 1.53
N TRP A 65 1.97 -9.17 1.19
CA TRP A 65 2.68 -9.15 -0.07
C TRP A 65 2.44 -10.44 -0.85
N GLY A 66 2.73 -10.45 -2.13
CA GLY A 66 2.67 -11.66 -2.94
C GLY A 66 3.36 -11.50 -4.28
N HIS A 67 3.93 -12.58 -4.77
CA HIS A 67 4.56 -12.60 -6.09
C HIS A 67 3.48 -12.77 -7.15
N THR A 68 3.40 -11.81 -8.07
CA THR A 68 2.43 -11.84 -9.15
C THR A 68 2.98 -12.56 -10.38
N ARG A 69 2.09 -13.08 -11.21
CA ARG A 69 2.43 -13.66 -12.52
C ARG A 69 3.20 -12.71 -13.48
N TYR A 70 3.24 -11.42 -13.16
CA TYR A 70 3.90 -10.39 -13.97
C TYR A 70 5.33 -10.10 -13.49
N GLY A 71 5.82 -10.78 -12.45
CA GLY A 71 7.16 -10.59 -11.92
C GLY A 71 7.26 -9.50 -10.85
N ASP A 72 6.13 -8.96 -10.39
CA ASP A 72 6.11 -7.95 -9.32
C ASP A 72 5.85 -8.57 -7.95
N LEU A 73 6.50 -8.03 -6.93
CA LEU A 73 6.04 -8.13 -5.55
C LEU A 73 4.88 -7.16 -5.34
N HIS A 74 3.65 -7.66 -5.38
CA HIS A 74 2.47 -6.86 -5.07
C HIS A 74 2.31 -6.73 -3.56
N ILE A 75 2.21 -5.49 -3.07
CA ILE A 75 2.01 -5.17 -1.66
C ILE A 75 0.64 -4.51 -1.51
N SER A 76 -0.14 -4.98 -0.55
CA SER A 76 -1.45 -4.43 -0.23
C SER A 76 -1.58 -4.26 1.28
N ILE A 77 -1.94 -3.05 1.68
CA ILE A 77 -2.17 -2.63 3.06
C ILE A 77 -3.64 -2.23 3.17
N GLN A 78 -4.34 -2.78 4.14
CA GLN A 78 -5.73 -2.47 4.43
C GLN A 78 -5.84 -1.93 5.85
N GLY A 79 -6.75 -0.99 6.05
CA GLY A 79 -7.01 -0.42 7.36
C GLY A 79 -8.23 0.48 7.33
N HIS A 80 -8.43 1.24 8.39
CA HIS A 80 -9.53 2.20 8.52
C HIS A 80 -8.97 3.60 8.71
N ALA A 81 -9.52 4.58 7.99
CA ALA A 81 -9.33 5.98 8.36
C ALA A 81 -10.04 6.27 9.70
N SER A 82 -9.68 7.38 10.35
CA SER A 82 -10.34 7.86 11.58
C SER A 82 -11.85 8.09 11.42
N SER A 83 -12.32 8.34 10.20
CA SER A 83 -13.74 8.42 9.85
C SER A 83 -14.47 7.06 9.85
N GLY A 84 -13.73 5.96 10.00
CA GLY A 84 -14.24 4.59 9.97
C GLY A 84 -14.35 3.97 8.57
N VAL A 85 -14.03 4.71 7.50
CA VAL A 85 -14.01 4.16 6.13
C VAL A 85 -12.82 3.22 5.97
N ARG A 86 -13.04 2.10 5.29
CA ARG A 86 -11.99 1.14 4.94
C ARG A 86 -11.17 1.69 3.78
N LEU A 87 -9.85 1.70 3.93
CA LEU A 87 -8.90 2.02 2.87
C LEU A 87 -8.07 0.78 2.55
N ARG A 88 -7.85 0.57 1.26
CA ARG A 88 -6.89 -0.40 0.75
C ARG A 88 -5.88 0.33 -0.11
N VAL A 89 -4.66 0.41 0.38
CA VAL A 89 -3.54 1.02 -0.31
C VAL A 89 -2.66 -0.08 -0.89
N TYR A 90 -2.27 0.01 -2.15
CA TYR A 90 -1.48 -1.03 -2.78
C TYR A 90 -0.57 -0.51 -3.87
N GLY A 91 0.39 -1.35 -4.24
CA GLY A 91 1.41 -1.06 -5.20
C GLY A 91 2.22 -2.30 -5.54
N GLY A 92 3.19 -2.16 -6.42
CA GLY A 92 4.05 -3.27 -6.85
C GLY A 92 5.46 -2.75 -7.13
N ILE A 93 6.44 -3.54 -6.73
CA ILE A 93 7.86 -3.34 -7.08
C ILE A 93 8.34 -4.59 -7.84
N PRO A 94 9.36 -4.49 -8.70
CA PRO A 94 9.93 -5.68 -9.34
C PRO A 94 10.37 -6.70 -8.28
N PHE A 95 9.96 -7.96 -8.44
CA PHE A 95 10.33 -9.00 -7.49
C PHE A 95 11.84 -9.29 -7.51
N ASP A 96 12.48 -9.11 -8.67
CA ASP A 96 13.93 -9.28 -8.84
C ASP A 96 14.74 -8.28 -8.00
N ASP A 97 14.22 -7.06 -7.78
CA ASP A 97 14.82 -6.05 -6.90
C ASP A 97 14.87 -6.53 -5.44
N CYS A 98 14.01 -7.48 -5.06
CA CYS A 98 13.95 -7.96 -3.69
C CYS A 98 15.15 -8.85 -3.33
N HIS A 99 15.98 -9.30 -4.28
CA HIS A 99 17.24 -10.02 -4.04
C HIS A 99 17.17 -11.18 -3.01
N GLY A 100 16.04 -11.91 -2.96
CA GLY A 100 15.82 -12.99 -2.00
C GLY A 100 15.49 -12.57 -0.56
N LEU A 101 15.30 -11.26 -0.31
CA LEU A 101 14.87 -10.71 0.98
C LEU A 101 13.42 -11.07 1.32
N VAL A 102 12.62 -11.46 0.33
CA VAL A 102 11.22 -11.84 0.49
C VAL A 102 11.08 -13.35 0.32
N PRO A 103 10.81 -14.11 1.40
CA PRO A 103 10.77 -15.56 1.37
C PRO A 103 9.40 -16.06 0.89
N LEU A 104 9.11 -15.91 -0.41
CA LEU A 104 7.91 -16.46 -1.03
C LEU A 104 8.24 -17.74 -1.80
N ASP A 105 7.57 -18.83 -1.44
CA ASP A 105 7.65 -20.14 -2.10
C ASP A 105 6.64 -20.23 -3.27
N GLY A 106 6.78 -19.33 -4.26
CA GLY A 106 6.00 -19.35 -5.51
C GLY A 106 4.87 -18.32 -5.59
N GLU A 107 3.82 -18.64 -6.35
CA GLU A 107 2.64 -17.79 -6.50
C GLU A 107 1.78 -17.86 -5.23
N GLY A 108 1.79 -16.80 -4.42
CA GLY A 108 1.04 -16.78 -3.17
C GLY A 108 1.06 -15.40 -2.52
N TYR A 109 0.08 -15.17 -1.63
CA TYR A 109 0.05 -14.01 -0.75
C TYR A 109 0.38 -14.43 0.68
N GLN A 110 1.25 -13.67 1.33
CA GLN A 110 1.61 -13.86 2.74
C GLN A 110 1.24 -12.60 3.52
N GLY A 111 0.65 -12.78 4.71
CA GLY A 111 0.42 -11.70 5.66
C GLY A 111 1.75 -11.24 6.27
N VAL A 112 1.95 -9.93 6.35
CA VAL A 112 3.16 -9.31 6.90
C VAL A 112 2.82 -8.16 7.82
N THR A 113 3.77 -7.81 8.66
CA THR A 113 3.74 -6.64 9.53
C THR A 113 4.28 -5.40 8.80
N LEU A 114 3.96 -4.22 9.31
CA LEU A 114 4.56 -2.97 8.79
C LEU A 114 6.06 -2.89 9.07
N ASP A 115 6.55 -3.55 10.11
CA ASP A 115 7.98 -3.57 10.43
C ASP A 115 8.77 -4.42 9.43
N GLU A 116 8.19 -5.52 8.94
CA GLU A 116 8.78 -6.29 7.83
C GLU A 116 8.85 -5.46 6.55
N LEU A 117 7.81 -4.68 6.23
CA LEU A 117 7.83 -3.77 5.08
C LEU A 117 8.86 -2.64 5.23
N ARG A 118 9.01 -2.07 6.45
CA ARG A 118 10.06 -1.08 6.74
C ARG A 118 11.44 -1.69 6.59
N THR A 119 11.63 -2.90 7.12
CA THR A 119 12.90 -3.64 7.04
C THR A 119 13.26 -3.90 5.57
N LEU A 120 12.30 -4.35 4.75
CA LEU A 120 12.52 -4.53 3.31
C LEU A 120 12.98 -3.24 2.64
N ARG A 121 12.27 -2.12 2.87
CA ARG A 121 12.65 -0.80 2.31
C ARG A 121 14.08 -0.42 2.70
N ASP A 122 14.42 -0.55 3.98
CA ASP A 122 15.73 -0.13 4.50
C ASP A 122 16.87 -0.98 3.91
N LEU A 123 16.67 -2.31 3.79
CA LEU A 123 17.62 -3.22 3.15
C LEU A 123 17.82 -2.91 1.66
N LEU A 124 16.76 -2.53 0.95
CA LEU A 124 16.83 -2.13 -0.46
C LEU A 124 17.59 -0.80 -0.62
N GLN A 125 17.33 0.16 0.25
CA GLN A 125 18.05 1.43 0.26
C GLN A 125 19.55 1.25 0.51
N ASP A 126 19.93 0.37 1.44
CA ASP A 126 21.33 0.04 1.72
C ASP A 126 21.99 -0.71 0.55
N GLY A 127 21.20 -1.44 -0.24
CA GLY A 127 21.64 -2.13 -1.45
C GLY A 127 21.91 -1.19 -2.63
N GLU A 128 21.05 -0.18 -2.84
CA GLU A 128 21.21 0.85 -3.88
C GLU A 128 22.43 1.76 -3.63
N ALA A 129 22.87 1.88 -2.37
CA ALA A 129 23.99 2.74 -1.98
C ALA A 129 25.40 2.13 -2.19
N ARG A 130 25.49 0.90 -2.72
CA ARG A 130 26.75 0.15 -2.94
C ARG A 130 27.14 0.08 -4.40
#